data_AF-A0A1H7YNI7-F1
#
_entry.id   AF-A0A1H7YNI7-F1
#
_cell.length_a   1.000
_cell.length_b   1.000
_cell.length_c   1.000
_cell.angle_alpha   90.00
_cell.angle_beta   90.00
_cell.angle_gamma   90.00
#
_symmetry.space_group_name_H-M   'P 1'
#
loop_
_entity.id
_entity.type
_entity.pdbx_description
1 polymer ?
#
loop_
_entity_poly.entity_id
_entity_poly.type
_entity_poly.pdbx_seq_one_letter_code
_entity_poly.pdbx_strand_id
1 'polypeptide(L)'
;MDFKEIPTDCSREAIKIREKIIKDYYAQWISEHPDKKIWNKNLGAYIHIKFLSINETYEKASRRYESTLAVLNLTEVLEKAVKVGECPAKRNTRNQKQFEKLYMMQFGNVKLTVGLQRSNQELVQYCITVPQQQSKVK
;
A
#
# COMPACT_ATOMS: atom_id res chain seq x y z
N MET A 1 -4.17 -19.47 -1.03
CA MET A 1 -5.49 -19.10 -1.60
C MET A 1 -5.44 -19.24 -3.11
N ASP A 2 -6.45 -19.84 -3.73
CA ASP A 2 -6.60 -19.87 -5.18
C ASP A 2 -7.38 -18.60 -5.59
N PHE A 3 -6.70 -17.54 -6.06
CA PHE A 3 -7.31 -16.21 -6.34
C PHE A 3 -8.14 -16.18 -7.62
N LYS A 4 -8.79 -17.29 -7.99
CA LYS A 4 -9.33 -17.52 -9.34
C LYS A 4 -10.49 -16.62 -9.76
N GLU A 5 -11.06 -15.79 -8.89
CA GLU A 5 -12.14 -14.87 -9.25
C GLU A 5 -12.00 -13.51 -8.54
N ILE A 6 -10.91 -12.79 -8.78
CA ILE A 6 -10.86 -11.36 -8.43
C ILE A 6 -11.73 -10.62 -9.45
N PRO A 7 -12.87 -10.01 -9.05
CA PRO A 7 -13.75 -9.35 -10.00
C PRO A 7 -13.09 -8.13 -10.62
N THR A 8 -13.27 -7.95 -11.93
CA THR A 8 -12.64 -6.88 -12.72
C THR A 8 -13.51 -5.64 -12.83
N ASP A 9 -14.82 -5.76 -12.63
CA ASP A 9 -15.78 -4.68 -12.76
C ASP A 9 -15.75 -3.69 -11.57
N CYS A 10 -16.54 -2.62 -11.68
CA CYS A 10 -16.59 -1.51 -10.73
C CYS A 10 -17.88 -1.49 -9.88
N SER A 11 -18.64 -2.60 -9.85
CA SER A 11 -19.83 -2.70 -8.99
C SER A 11 -19.46 -2.61 -7.51
N ARG A 12 -20.44 -2.26 -6.67
CA ARG A 12 -20.24 -2.18 -5.22
C ARG A 12 -19.91 -3.56 -4.64
N GLU A 13 -20.51 -4.60 -5.21
CA GLU A 13 -20.30 -6.00 -4.88
C GLU A 13 -18.87 -6.42 -5.20
N ALA A 14 -18.38 -6.11 -6.41
CA ALA A 14 -16.99 -6.37 -6.81
C ALA A 14 -15.98 -5.67 -5.89
N ILE A 15 -16.24 -4.40 -5.53
CA ILE A 15 -15.39 -3.66 -4.60
C ILE A 15 -15.35 -4.36 -3.23
N LYS A 16 -16.50 -4.76 -2.68
CA LYS A 16 -16.55 -5.49 -1.39
C LYS A 16 -15.80 -6.82 -1.43
N ILE A 17 -15.88 -7.56 -2.54
CA ILE A 17 -15.13 -8.80 -2.73
C ILE A 17 -13.63 -8.51 -2.73
N ARG A 18 -13.18 -7.47 -3.45
CA ARG A 18 -11.76 -7.05 -3.45
C ARG A 18 -11.28 -6.56 -2.08
N GLU A 19 -12.12 -5.86 -1.32
CA GLU A 19 -11.79 -5.49 0.07
C GLU A 19 -11.54 -6.72 0.95
N LYS A 20 -12.40 -7.75 0.83
CA LYS A 20 -12.22 -9.01 1.55
C LYS A 20 -10.92 -9.70 1.14
N ILE A 21 -10.65 -9.80 -0.16
CA ILE A 21 -9.41 -10.40 -0.69
C ILE A 21 -8.18 -9.70 -0.12
N ILE A 22 -8.15 -8.36 -0.11
CA ILE A 22 -7.03 -7.59 0.42
C ILE A 22 -6.85 -7.85 1.92
N LYS A 23 -7.93 -7.83 2.70
CA LYS A 23 -7.89 -8.09 4.16
C LYS A 23 -7.38 -9.50 4.46
N ASP A 24 -7.92 -10.50 3.77
CA ASP A 24 -7.53 -11.89 3.94
C ASP A 24 -6.06 -12.11 3.56
N TYR A 25 -5.60 -11.49 2.46
CA TYR A 25 -4.21 -11.52 2.04
C TYR A 25 -3.27 -10.92 3.10
N TYR A 26 -3.58 -9.74 3.64
CA TYR A 26 -2.78 -9.16 4.72
C TYR A 26 -2.76 -10.04 5.97
N ALA A 27 -3.88 -10.68 6.32
CA ALA A 27 -3.94 -11.59 7.46
C ALA A 27 -3.03 -12.81 7.26
N GLN A 28 -3.07 -13.42 6.08
CA GLN A 28 -2.18 -14.51 5.71
C GLN A 28 -0.71 -14.05 5.74
N TRP A 29 -0.41 -12.93 5.07
CA TRP A 29 0.93 -12.38 5.00
C TRP A 29 1.53 -12.10 6.38
N ILE A 30 0.72 -11.58 7.31
CA ILE A 30 1.12 -11.34 8.71
C ILE A 30 1.42 -12.64 9.45
N SER A 31 0.69 -13.73 9.18
CA SER A 31 1.00 -15.03 9.78
C SER A 31 2.34 -15.60 9.28
N GLU A 32 2.70 -15.30 8.04
CA GLU A 32 3.96 -15.72 7.41
C GLU A 32 5.14 -14.80 7.79
N HIS A 33 4.85 -13.54 8.15
CA HIS A 33 5.83 -12.50 8.53
C HIS A 33 5.50 -11.92 9.91
N PRO A 34 5.82 -12.63 11.02
CA PRO A 34 5.40 -12.25 12.36
C PRO A 34 6.01 -10.92 12.85
N ASP A 35 7.15 -10.53 12.31
CA ASP A 35 7.82 -9.24 12.59
C ASP A 35 7.19 -8.06 11.82
N LYS A 36 6.30 -8.35 10.86
CA LYS A 36 5.47 -7.41 10.11
C LYS A 36 6.28 -6.30 9.43
N LYS A 37 7.46 -6.63 8.92
CA LYS A 37 8.33 -5.67 8.24
C LYS A 37 9.11 -6.31 7.10
N ILE A 38 9.48 -5.50 6.12
CA ILE A 38 10.34 -5.90 5.00
C ILE A 38 11.46 -4.89 4.84
N TRP A 39 12.68 -5.37 4.61
CA TRP A 39 13.80 -4.50 4.28
C TRP A 39 13.65 -3.96 2.85
N ASN A 40 13.60 -2.64 2.70
CA ASN A 40 13.60 -2.00 1.39
C ASN A 40 15.03 -1.64 0.97
N LYS A 41 15.45 -2.14 -0.19
CA LYS A 41 16.83 -1.97 -0.69
C LYS A 41 17.19 -0.52 -1.02
N ASN A 42 16.23 0.26 -1.50
CA ASN A 42 16.46 1.64 -1.92
C ASN A 42 16.51 2.62 -0.73
N LEU A 43 15.67 2.40 0.29
CA LEU A 43 15.68 3.21 1.50
C LEU A 43 16.77 2.80 2.50
N GLY A 44 17.29 1.57 2.41
CA GLY A 44 18.23 1.04 3.40
C GLY A 44 17.59 0.95 4.79
N ALA A 45 16.30 0.60 4.85
CA ALA A 45 15.53 0.58 6.09
C ALA A 45 14.35 -0.40 6.01
N TYR A 46 13.86 -0.84 7.17
CA TYR A 46 12.65 -1.66 7.28
C TYR A 46 11.40 -0.82 7.09
N ILE A 47 10.49 -1.30 6.24
CA ILE A 47 9.12 -0.79 6.13
C ILE A 47 8.20 -1.73 6.92
N HIS A 48 7.52 -1.17 7.92
CA HIS A 48 6.59 -1.86 8.80
C HIS A 48 5.16 -1.84 8.25
N ILE A 49 4.44 -2.94 8.43
CA ILE A 49 3.01 -3.07 8.13
C ILE A 49 2.24 -2.98 9.44
N LYS A 50 1.31 -2.03 9.52
CA LYS A 50 0.46 -1.78 10.69
C LYS A 50 -1.02 -1.82 10.29
N PHE A 51 -1.91 -1.82 11.28
CA PHE A 51 -3.36 -1.80 11.04
C PHE A 51 -3.81 -0.62 10.16
N LEU A 52 -3.23 0.57 10.35
CA LEU A 52 -3.49 1.73 9.49
C LEU A 52 -3.17 1.44 8.02
N SER A 53 -2.06 0.73 7.77
CA SER A 53 -1.59 0.36 6.44
C SER A 53 -2.65 -0.45 5.70
N ILE A 54 -3.26 -1.41 6.41
CA ILE A 54 -4.30 -2.28 5.88
C ILE A 54 -5.56 -1.46 5.57
N ASN A 55 -5.99 -0.60 6.50
CA ASN A 55 -7.21 0.20 6.34
C ASN A 55 -7.17 1.12 5.12
N GLU A 56 -6.12 1.94 5.02
CA GLU A 56 -5.96 2.86 3.90
C GLU A 56 -5.78 2.13 2.57
N THR A 57 -5.12 0.97 2.60
CA THR A 57 -4.87 0.19 1.39
C THR A 57 -6.14 -0.49 0.90
N TYR A 58 -6.91 -1.18 1.75
CA TYR A 58 -8.13 -1.83 1.26
C TYR A 58 -9.15 -0.81 0.75
N GLU A 59 -9.33 0.35 1.41
CA GLU A 59 -10.32 1.36 0.99
C GLU A 59 -10.03 1.98 -0.38
N LYS A 60 -8.75 2.05 -0.74
CA LYS A 60 -8.28 2.66 -1.99
C LYS A 60 -8.03 1.62 -3.07
N ALA A 61 -7.34 0.55 -2.75
CA ALA A 61 -6.93 -0.46 -3.71
C ALA A 61 -8.09 -1.34 -4.18
N SER A 62 -9.11 -1.59 -3.34
CA SER A 62 -10.29 -2.38 -3.73
C SER A 62 -11.15 -1.73 -4.83
N ARG A 63 -11.00 -0.41 -5.03
CA ARG A 63 -11.74 0.34 -6.05
C ARG A 63 -11.32 -0.01 -7.46
N ARG A 64 -10.15 -0.66 -7.63
CA ARG A 64 -9.62 -1.04 -8.93
C ARG A 64 -9.00 -2.42 -8.89
N TYR A 65 -9.23 -3.14 -9.96
CA TYR A 65 -8.65 -4.46 -10.17
C TYR A 65 -7.12 -4.43 -10.10
N GLU A 66 -6.47 -3.50 -10.81
CA GLU A 66 -5.01 -3.42 -10.89
C GLU A 66 -4.36 -3.05 -9.56
N SER A 67 -5.04 -2.20 -8.77
CA SER A 67 -4.56 -1.87 -7.43
C SER A 67 -4.70 -3.06 -6.48
N THR A 68 -5.75 -3.87 -6.65
CA THR A 68 -5.91 -5.12 -5.89
C THR A 68 -4.79 -6.11 -6.23
N LEU A 69 -4.49 -6.30 -7.52
CA LEU A 69 -3.37 -7.13 -7.95
C LEU A 69 -2.01 -6.63 -7.42
N ALA A 70 -1.80 -5.31 -7.38
CA ALA A 70 -0.58 -4.73 -6.83
C ALA A 70 -0.39 -5.07 -5.35
N VAL A 71 -1.47 -5.15 -4.57
CA VAL A 71 -1.42 -5.58 -3.16
C VAL A 71 -1.05 -7.05 -3.04
N LEU A 72 -1.46 -7.91 -3.97
CA LEU A 72 -1.08 -9.33 -3.94
C LEU A 72 0.42 -9.56 -4.22
N ASN A 73 1.12 -8.53 -4.70
CA ASN A 73 2.59 -8.50 -4.86
C ASN A 73 3.28 -7.69 -3.74
N LEU A 74 2.66 -7.61 -2.55
CA LEU A 74 3.09 -6.76 -1.43
C LEU A 74 4.57 -6.87 -1.08
N THR A 75 5.08 -8.09 -0.87
CA THR A 75 6.48 -8.31 -0.47
C THR A 75 7.44 -7.72 -1.50
N GLU A 76 7.20 -7.98 -2.78
CA GLU A 76 8.06 -7.50 -3.86
C GLU A 76 8.02 -5.97 -3.97
N VAL A 77 6.82 -5.38 -3.88
CA VAL A 77 6.64 -3.92 -3.86
C VAL A 77 7.39 -3.30 -2.68
N LEU A 78 7.28 -3.87 -1.48
CA LEU A 78 7.96 -3.35 -0.29
C LEU A 78 9.48 -3.49 -0.38
N GLU A 79 10.00 -4.59 -0.92
CA GLU A 79 11.44 -4.85 -1.01
C GLU A 79 12.12 -3.99 -2.08
N LYS A 80 11.46 -3.83 -3.25
CA LYS A 80 12.09 -3.32 -4.48
C LYS A 80 11.63 -1.91 -4.89
N ALA A 81 10.57 -1.35 -4.32
CA ALA A 81 10.16 0.00 -4.68
C ALA A 81 11.28 1.02 -4.43
N VAL A 82 11.39 1.99 -5.34
CA VAL A 82 12.38 3.07 -5.28
C VAL A 82 11.72 4.37 -4.88
N LYS A 83 12.39 5.16 -4.04
CA LYS A 83 11.92 6.49 -3.66
C LYS A 83 12.03 7.44 -4.86
N VAL A 84 10.91 8.05 -5.21
CA VAL A 84 10.80 9.04 -6.31
C VAL A 84 10.47 10.44 -5.79
N GLY A 85 10.11 10.58 -4.51
CA GLY A 85 9.87 11.88 -3.90
C GLY A 85 9.48 11.78 -2.43
N GLU A 86 9.23 12.94 -1.82
CA GLU A 86 8.69 13.04 -0.46
C GLU A 86 7.87 14.30 -0.30
N CYS A 87 6.95 14.29 0.67
CA CYS A 87 6.19 15.47 1.05
C CYS A 87 5.90 15.48 2.55
N PRO A 88 5.70 16.67 3.16
CA PRO A 88 5.27 16.76 4.54
C PRO A 88 3.89 16.11 4.71
N ALA A 89 3.71 15.37 5.79
CA ALA A 89 2.42 14.77 6.10
C ALA A 89 1.40 15.85 6.50
N LYS A 90 0.15 15.71 6.02
CA LYS A 90 -0.91 16.69 6.34
C LYS A 90 -1.33 16.53 7.80
N ARG A 91 -1.06 17.56 8.61
CA ARG A 91 -1.35 17.56 10.06
C ARG A 91 -2.84 17.48 10.38
N ASN A 92 -3.70 17.98 9.48
CA ASN A 92 -5.14 18.04 9.68
C ASN A 92 -5.88 16.76 9.26
N THR A 93 -5.16 15.72 8.78
CA THR A 93 -5.79 14.48 8.33
C THR A 93 -5.53 13.36 9.33
N ARG A 94 -6.60 12.74 9.85
CA ARG A 94 -6.54 11.72 10.94
C ARG A 94 -5.55 10.58 10.66
N ASN A 95 -5.44 10.16 9.41
CA ASN A 95 -4.59 9.06 8.95
C ASN A 95 -3.13 9.47 8.68
N GLN A 96 -2.83 10.77 8.57
CA GLN A 96 -1.48 11.30 8.29
C GLN A 96 -0.85 12.01 9.48
N LYS A 97 -1.62 12.42 10.49
CA LYS A 97 -1.13 13.19 11.65
C LYS A 97 0.03 12.52 12.41
N GLN A 98 0.09 11.19 12.40
CA GLN A 98 1.14 10.42 13.08
C GLN A 98 2.47 10.43 12.31
N PHE A 99 2.46 10.84 11.05
CA PHE A 99 3.63 10.91 10.20
C PHE A 99 4.23 12.30 10.19
N GLU A 100 5.55 12.33 10.06
CA GLU A 100 6.31 13.54 9.83
C GLU A 100 6.31 13.89 8.34
N LYS A 101 6.67 12.89 7.53
CA LYS A 101 6.73 12.95 6.07
C LYS A 101 6.23 11.66 5.46
N LEU A 102 5.80 11.76 4.21
CA LEU A 102 5.43 10.64 3.37
C LEU A 102 6.45 10.53 2.24
N TYR A 103 7.08 9.37 2.13
CA TYR A 103 7.89 8.99 0.99
C TYR A 103 6.99 8.45 -0.11
N MET A 104 7.19 8.98 -1.30
CA MET A 104 6.59 8.48 -2.51
C MET A 104 7.54 7.48 -3.15
N MET A 105 7.11 6.24 -3.27
CA MET A 105 7.89 5.15 -3.85
C MET A 105 7.19 4.52 -5.04
N GLN A 106 7.97 3.94 -5.95
CA GLN A 106 7.48 3.36 -7.19
C GLN A 106 8.11 2.00 -7.46
N PHE A 107 7.30 1.04 -7.90
CA PHE A 107 7.72 -0.24 -8.44
C PHE A 107 6.92 -0.53 -9.72
N GLY A 108 7.55 -0.37 -10.88
CA GLY A 108 6.83 -0.39 -12.17
C GLY A 108 5.74 0.68 -12.22
N ASN A 109 4.48 0.26 -12.42
CA ASN A 109 3.30 1.13 -12.37
C ASN A 109 2.66 1.23 -10.98
N VAL A 110 3.21 0.55 -9.96
CA VAL A 110 2.69 0.57 -8.59
C VAL A 110 3.29 1.74 -7.82
N LYS A 111 2.42 2.49 -7.16
CA LYS A 111 2.77 3.55 -6.21
C LYS A 111 2.64 3.00 -4.79
N LEU A 112 3.76 3.00 -4.07
CA LEU A 112 3.84 2.73 -2.64
C LEU A 112 4.04 4.06 -1.91
N THR A 113 3.23 4.32 -0.88
CA THR A 113 3.43 5.46 0.01
C THR A 113 3.89 4.94 1.37
N VAL A 114 4.97 5.50 1.91
CA VAL A 114 5.54 5.11 3.19
C VAL A 114 5.61 6.34 4.10
N GLY A 115 5.03 6.26 5.29
CA GLY A 115 5.08 7.35 6.26
C GLY A 115 6.21 7.16 7.26
N LEU A 116 6.97 8.21 7.53
CA LEU A 116 7.91 8.25 8.67
C LEU A 116 7.14 8.63 9.93
N GLN A 117 7.02 7.72 10.89
CA GLN A 117 6.25 7.92 12.11
C GLN A 117 6.97 8.86 13.08
N ARG A 118 6.29 9.90 13.57
CA ARG A 118 6.89 10.92 14.44
C ARG A 118 7.43 10.35 15.75
N SER A 119 6.71 9.40 16.35
CA SER A 119 6.98 8.94 17.71
C SER A 119 8.24 8.10 17.84
N ASN A 120 8.56 7.28 16.83
CA ASN A 120 9.63 6.29 16.89
C ASN A 120 10.48 6.23 15.62
N GLN A 121 10.25 7.14 14.66
CA GLN A 121 10.98 7.24 13.41
C GLN A 121 10.93 5.95 12.56
N GLU A 122 9.92 5.10 12.77
CA GLU A 122 9.69 3.93 11.93
C GLU A 122 9.09 4.32 10.57
N LEU A 123 9.51 3.62 9.53
CA LEU A 123 8.87 3.68 8.22
C LEU A 123 7.68 2.75 8.19
N VAL A 124 6.49 3.26 7.95
CA VAL A 124 5.25 2.48 7.95
C VAL A 124 4.63 2.55 6.57
N GLN A 125 4.24 1.40 6.02
CA GLN A 125 3.46 1.35 4.78
C GLN A 125 2.16 2.12 5.01
N TYR A 126 1.88 3.13 4.17
CA TYR A 126 0.67 3.93 4.27
C TYR A 126 -0.38 3.48 3.25
N CYS A 127 0.01 3.32 1.97
CA CYS A 127 -0.92 2.92 0.93
C CYS A 127 -0.18 2.30 -0.28
N ILE A 128 -0.80 1.32 -0.94
CA ILE A 128 -0.36 0.77 -2.23
C ILE A 128 -1.49 0.94 -3.24
N THR A 129 -1.20 1.56 -4.38
CA THR A 129 -2.17 1.72 -5.47
C THR A 129 -1.50 1.73 -6.83
N VAL A 130 -2.29 1.51 -7.88
CA VAL A 130 -1.92 1.82 -9.26
C VAL A 130 -2.61 3.15 -9.63
N PRO A 131 -1.86 4.25 -9.86
CA PRO A 131 -2.45 5.52 -10.29
C PRO A 131 -3.09 5.35 -11.67
N GLN A 132 -4.17 6.11 -11.96
CA GLN A 132 -4.60 6.20 -13.36
C GLN A 132 -3.48 6.85 -14.14
N GLN A 133 -3.13 6.28 -15.30
CA GLN A 133 -2.47 7.08 -16.31
C GLN A 133 -3.40 8.25 -16.60
N GLN A 134 -3.00 9.46 -16.21
CA GLN A 134 -3.57 10.63 -16.84
C GLN A 134 -3.10 10.55 -18.29
N SER A 135 -4.00 10.21 -19.20
CA SER A 135 -3.80 10.50 -20.61
C SER A 135 -3.50 11.99 -20.69
N LYS A 136 -2.23 12.34 -20.86
CA LYS A 136 -1.86 13.68 -21.31
C LYS A 136 -2.46 13.79 -22.70
N VAL A 137 -3.67 14.32 -22.77
CA VAL A 137 -4.18 14.91 -24.01
C VAL A 137 -3.18 16.02 -24.31
N LYS A 138 -2.32 15.78 -25.29
CA LYS A 138 -1.51 16.81 -25.92
C LYS A 138 -2.39 17.65 -26.82
#